data_AF-A0A5E4MG98-F1
#
_entry.id   AF-A0A5E4MG98-F1
#
_cell.length_a   1.000
_cell.length_b   1.000
_cell.length_c   1.000
_cell.angle_alpha   90.00
_cell.angle_beta   90.00
_cell.angle_gamma   90.00
#
_symmetry.space_group_name_H-M   'P 1'
#
loop_
_entity.id
_entity.type
_entity.pdbx_description
1 polymer ?
#
loop_
_entity_poly.entity_id
_entity_poly.type
_entity_poly.pdbx_seq_one_letter_code
_entity_poly.pdbx_strand_id
1 'polypeptide(L)'
;KEINFNRISEQRLVKEEVRETIQELQDCIEVQKKTFTDLQNEYFNYQVIEKENWTNKLTQTENKWLKKMNNYKKLMDTEHREEVEALTNEWSKERKQRPNLETAECKNEKALEKIIQDVETTSQREEVLQRQVTRLAKELGELKKNYRNEVYNKPRTNDMDDDNNKGGCEMEYLRNVLYEYMMGRQPMVLAKVLAAIVKFDSNQLNTVLQKEEQKVSLTKTLG
;
A
#
# COMPACT_ATOMS: atom_id res chain seq x y z
N LYS A 1 -44.71 -44.48 94.14
CA LYS A 1 -43.29 -44.06 93.95
C LYS A 1 -42.60 -44.89 92.86
N GLU A 2 -42.83 -46.21 92.85
CA GLU A 2 -42.24 -47.18 91.91
C GLU A 2 -42.64 -47.00 90.43
N ILE A 3 -43.92 -46.72 90.15
CA ILE A 3 -44.41 -46.44 88.78
C ILE A 3 -43.71 -45.23 88.15
N ASN A 4 -43.39 -44.21 88.95
CA ASN A 4 -42.73 -43.01 88.46
C ASN A 4 -41.23 -43.26 88.17
N PHE A 5 -40.61 -44.17 88.92
CA PHE A 5 -39.22 -44.57 88.71
C PHE A 5 -39.04 -45.38 87.41
N ASN A 6 -39.93 -46.36 87.15
CA ASN A 6 -39.89 -47.14 85.91
C ASN A 6 -40.09 -46.28 84.66
N ARG A 7 -41.04 -45.33 84.69
CA ARG A 7 -41.27 -44.40 83.58
C ARG A 7 -40.05 -43.51 83.29
N ILE A 8 -39.34 -43.07 84.33
CA ILE A 8 -38.11 -42.28 84.19
C ILE A 8 -36.98 -43.15 83.60
N SER A 9 -36.90 -44.42 83.98
CA SER A 9 -35.90 -45.36 83.47
C SER A 9 -36.12 -45.67 81.98
N GLU A 10 -37.36 -45.95 81.57
CA GLU A 10 -37.73 -46.17 80.16
C GLU A 10 -37.43 -44.94 79.31
N GLN A 11 -37.76 -43.74 79.79
CA GLN A 11 -37.44 -42.49 79.10
C GLN A 11 -35.94 -42.27 78.91
N ARG A 12 -35.10 -42.68 79.89
CA ARG A 12 -33.65 -42.61 79.74
C ARG A 12 -33.13 -43.59 78.70
N LEU A 13 -33.69 -44.79 78.65
CA LEU A 13 -33.28 -45.85 77.72
C LEU A 13 -33.63 -45.46 76.28
N VAL A 14 -34.85 -44.96 76.05
CA VAL A 14 -35.26 -44.42 74.73
C VAL A 14 -34.38 -43.23 74.31
N LYS A 15 -34.03 -42.34 75.26
CA LYS A 15 -33.14 -41.20 74.98
C LYS A 15 -31.72 -41.64 74.62
N GLU A 16 -31.25 -42.75 75.19
CA GLU A 16 -29.95 -43.35 74.86
C GLU A 16 -29.96 -43.88 73.43
N GLU A 17 -30.95 -44.71 73.09
CA GLU A 17 -31.13 -45.31 71.76
C GLU A 17 -31.30 -44.24 70.67
N VAL A 18 -32.07 -43.18 70.94
CA VAL A 18 -32.18 -42.02 70.03
C VAL A 18 -30.83 -41.32 69.86
N ARG A 19 -30.00 -41.25 70.89
CA ARG A 19 -28.67 -40.62 70.78
C ARG A 19 -27.72 -41.48 69.96
N GLU A 20 -27.71 -42.79 70.17
CA GLU A 20 -26.90 -43.74 69.40
C GLU A 20 -27.28 -43.70 67.92
N THR A 21 -28.57 -43.77 67.61
CA THR A 21 -29.04 -43.68 66.20
C THR A 21 -28.71 -42.33 65.55
N ILE A 22 -28.78 -41.22 66.29
CA ILE A 22 -28.34 -39.91 65.77
C ILE A 22 -26.84 -39.94 65.46
N GLN A 23 -26.02 -40.54 66.32
CA GLN A 23 -24.57 -40.64 66.09
C GLN A 23 -24.26 -41.50 64.87
N GLU A 24 -24.88 -42.67 64.73
CA GLU A 24 -24.72 -43.55 63.57
C GLU A 24 -25.11 -42.84 62.26
N LEU A 25 -26.21 -42.07 62.27
CA LEU A 25 -26.63 -41.28 61.12
C LEU A 25 -25.63 -40.17 60.79
N GLN A 26 -25.06 -39.50 61.81
CA GLN A 26 -24.02 -38.49 61.61
C GLN A 26 -22.76 -39.09 60.97
N ASP A 27 -22.30 -40.22 61.48
CA ASP A 27 -21.14 -40.94 60.95
C ASP A 27 -21.40 -41.40 59.50
N CYS A 28 -22.60 -41.90 59.22
CA CYS A 28 -23.02 -42.26 57.86
C CYS A 28 -23.02 -41.06 56.91
N ILE A 29 -23.54 -39.90 57.35
CA ILE A 29 -23.52 -38.66 56.56
C ILE A 29 -22.08 -38.19 56.31
N GLU A 30 -21.19 -38.31 57.29
CA GLU A 30 -19.79 -37.92 57.13
C GLU A 30 -19.05 -38.80 56.13
N VAL A 31 -19.26 -40.12 56.19
CA VAL A 31 -18.74 -41.06 55.19
C VAL A 31 -19.29 -40.73 53.79
N GLN A 32 -20.59 -40.46 53.65
CA GLN A 32 -21.18 -40.08 52.37
C GLN A 32 -20.62 -38.77 51.80
N LYS A 33 -20.38 -37.76 52.64
CA LYS A 33 -19.74 -36.50 52.21
C LYS A 33 -18.33 -36.75 51.70
N LYS A 34 -17.57 -37.60 52.40
CA LYS A 34 -16.21 -37.96 51.99
C LYS A 34 -16.22 -38.69 50.65
N THR A 35 -17.06 -39.72 50.49
CA THR A 35 -17.13 -40.48 49.23
C THR A 35 -17.59 -39.62 48.06
N PHE A 36 -18.55 -38.71 48.28
CA PHE A 36 -18.96 -37.74 47.25
C PHE A 36 -17.80 -36.83 46.83
N THR A 37 -17.02 -36.34 47.80
CA THR A 37 -15.86 -35.49 47.53
C THR A 37 -14.78 -36.25 46.75
N ASP A 38 -14.50 -37.50 47.14
CA ASP A 38 -13.52 -38.36 46.47
C ASP A 38 -13.93 -38.63 45.00
N LEU A 39 -15.20 -38.97 44.76
CA LEU A 39 -15.73 -39.15 43.41
C LEU A 39 -15.67 -37.87 42.57
N GLN A 40 -15.98 -36.72 43.18
CA GLN A 40 -15.91 -35.44 42.49
C GLN A 40 -14.47 -35.11 42.07
N ASN A 41 -13.48 -35.41 42.92
CA ASN A 41 -12.06 -35.23 42.61
C ASN A 41 -11.59 -36.20 41.52
N GLU A 42 -12.00 -37.46 41.58
CA GLU A 42 -11.67 -38.46 40.57
C GLU A 42 -12.23 -38.07 39.19
N TYR A 43 -13.47 -37.63 39.15
CA TYR A 43 -14.10 -37.14 37.92
C TYR A 43 -13.39 -35.91 37.35
N PHE A 44 -13.02 -34.95 38.20
CA PHE A 44 -12.25 -33.78 37.78
C PHE A 44 -10.87 -34.19 37.22
N ASN A 45 -10.16 -35.08 37.90
CA ASN A 45 -8.88 -35.60 37.45
C ASN A 45 -8.98 -36.32 36.11
N TYR A 46 -10.02 -37.13 35.91
CA TYR A 46 -10.27 -37.80 34.64
C TYR A 46 -10.41 -36.78 33.50
N GLN A 47 -11.21 -35.73 33.68
CA GLN A 47 -11.37 -34.68 32.67
C GLN A 47 -10.04 -33.96 32.36
N VAL A 48 -9.25 -33.66 33.39
CA VAL A 48 -7.94 -33.01 33.22
C VAL A 48 -7.00 -33.89 32.41
N ILE A 49 -6.87 -35.17 32.78
CA ILE A 49 -6.01 -36.15 32.11
C ILE A 49 -6.46 -36.38 30.67
N GLU A 50 -7.77 -36.50 30.43
CA GLU A 50 -8.31 -36.67 29.09
C GLU A 50 -8.00 -35.47 28.20
N LYS A 51 -8.22 -34.25 28.71
CA LYS A 51 -7.88 -33.02 28.01
C LYS A 51 -6.38 -32.96 27.68
N GLU A 52 -5.53 -33.27 28.66
CA GLU A 52 -4.08 -33.31 28.49
C GLU A 52 -3.65 -34.32 27.41
N ASN A 53 -4.26 -35.51 27.40
CA ASN A 53 -4.01 -36.53 26.40
C ASN A 53 -4.38 -36.07 24.98
N TRP A 54 -5.53 -35.39 24.82
CA TRP A 54 -5.93 -34.83 23.53
C TRP A 54 -5.00 -33.71 23.08
N THR A 55 -4.60 -32.82 23.98
CA THR A 55 -3.64 -31.75 23.65
C THR A 55 -2.29 -32.34 23.24
N ASN A 56 -1.79 -33.34 23.96
CA ASN A 56 -0.52 -33.99 23.63
C ASN A 56 -0.56 -34.68 22.26
N LYS A 57 -1.66 -35.38 21.95
CA LYS A 57 -1.86 -35.98 20.61
C LYS A 57 -1.88 -34.92 19.52
N LEU A 58 -2.56 -33.80 19.73
CA LEU A 58 -2.60 -32.69 18.77
C LEU A 58 -1.21 -32.08 18.56
N THR A 59 -0.49 -31.77 19.63
CA THR A 59 0.87 -31.23 19.55
C THR A 59 1.82 -32.21 18.86
N GLN A 60 1.68 -33.51 19.09
CA GLN A 60 2.49 -34.53 18.41
C GLN A 60 2.23 -34.57 16.90
N THR A 61 0.97 -34.47 16.47
CA THR A 61 0.64 -34.47 15.03
C THR A 61 1.13 -33.18 14.36
N GLU A 62 0.95 -32.02 14.99
CA GLU A 62 1.50 -30.76 14.51
C GLU A 62 3.02 -30.81 14.33
N ASN A 63 3.75 -31.29 15.35
CA ASN A 63 5.20 -31.44 15.28
C ASN A 63 5.64 -32.38 14.14
N LYS A 64 4.88 -33.46 13.90
CA LYS A 64 5.15 -34.39 12.79
C LYS A 64 4.99 -33.71 11.43
N TRP A 65 3.94 -32.92 11.25
CA TRP A 65 3.70 -32.16 10.01
C TRP A 65 4.73 -31.05 9.83
N LEU A 66 5.07 -30.32 10.89
CA LEU A 66 6.09 -29.29 10.87
C LEU A 66 7.46 -29.86 10.46
N LYS A 67 7.82 -31.04 11.00
CA LYS A 67 9.05 -31.73 10.62
C LYS A 67 9.05 -32.14 9.14
N LYS A 68 7.94 -32.70 8.63
CA LYS A 68 7.81 -33.04 7.21
C LYS A 68 7.97 -31.80 6.33
N MET A 69 7.25 -30.73 6.65
CA MET A 69 7.27 -29.48 5.91
C MET A 69 8.66 -28.85 5.88
N ASN A 70 9.34 -28.80 7.03
CA ASN A 70 10.71 -28.29 7.12
C ASN A 70 11.69 -29.13 6.30
N ASN A 71 11.53 -30.45 6.27
CA ASN A 71 12.37 -31.32 5.44
C ASN A 71 12.13 -31.06 3.94
N TYR A 72 10.89 -30.92 3.51
CA TYR A 72 10.57 -30.56 2.12
C TYR A 72 11.13 -29.19 1.74
N LYS A 73 10.97 -28.19 2.61
CA LYS A 73 11.55 -26.86 2.39
C LYS A 73 13.06 -26.94 2.22
N LYS A 74 13.75 -27.64 3.13
CA LYS A 74 15.21 -27.83 3.05
C LYS A 74 15.62 -28.53 1.75
N LEU A 75 14.90 -29.57 1.34
CA LEU A 75 15.17 -30.30 0.10
C LEU A 75 15.04 -29.38 -1.12
N MET A 76 13.94 -28.63 -1.21
CA MET A 76 13.75 -27.67 -2.31
C MET A 76 14.80 -26.57 -2.28
N ASP A 77 15.14 -26.03 -1.10
CA ASP A 77 16.18 -25.01 -0.96
C ASP A 77 17.56 -25.55 -1.36
N THR A 78 17.85 -26.83 -1.10
CA THR A 78 19.08 -27.47 -1.56
C THR A 78 19.09 -27.70 -3.07
N GLU A 79 18.00 -28.19 -3.66
CA GLU A 79 17.89 -28.42 -5.10
C GLU A 79 18.03 -27.10 -5.89
N HIS A 80 17.30 -26.05 -5.49
CA HIS A 80 17.44 -24.74 -6.13
C HIS A 80 18.85 -24.17 -5.98
N ARG A 81 19.48 -24.34 -4.80
CA ARG A 81 20.86 -23.88 -4.60
C ARG A 81 21.84 -24.61 -5.51
N GLU A 82 21.69 -25.93 -5.65
CA GLU A 82 22.51 -26.76 -6.53
C GLU A 82 22.30 -26.40 -8.01
N GLU A 83 21.06 -26.12 -8.43
CA GLU A 83 20.75 -25.66 -9.79
C GLU A 83 21.39 -24.28 -10.07
N VAL A 84 21.24 -23.32 -9.15
CA VAL A 84 21.87 -22.00 -9.27
C VAL A 84 23.39 -22.12 -9.32
N GLU A 85 23.98 -22.98 -8.49
CA GLU A 85 25.42 -23.23 -8.50
C GLU A 85 25.88 -23.87 -9.82
N ALA A 86 25.14 -24.84 -10.35
CA ALA A 86 25.41 -25.46 -11.64
C ALA A 86 25.37 -24.42 -12.78
N LEU A 87 24.30 -23.61 -12.85
CA LEU A 87 24.15 -22.55 -13.85
C LEU A 87 25.25 -21.48 -13.71
N THR A 88 25.59 -21.10 -12.48
CA THR A 88 26.68 -20.15 -12.21
C THR A 88 28.03 -20.69 -12.70
N ASN A 89 28.26 -21.99 -12.49
CA ASN A 89 29.47 -22.67 -12.94
C ASN A 89 29.52 -22.80 -14.47
N GLU A 90 28.40 -23.13 -15.13
CA GLU A 90 28.28 -23.16 -16.59
C GLU A 90 28.52 -21.77 -17.19
N TRP A 91 27.83 -20.75 -16.69
CA TRP A 91 28.02 -19.36 -17.11
C TRP A 91 29.47 -18.89 -16.94
N SER A 92 30.09 -19.21 -15.80
CA SER A 92 31.51 -18.89 -15.55
C SER A 92 32.46 -19.63 -16.50
N LYS A 93 32.17 -20.89 -16.86
CA LYS A 93 32.95 -21.65 -17.84
C LYS A 93 32.81 -21.07 -19.24
N GLU A 94 31.61 -20.68 -19.64
CA GLU A 94 31.35 -20.04 -20.94
C GLU A 94 32.12 -18.72 -21.08
N ARG A 95 32.17 -17.90 -20.02
CA ARG A 95 32.97 -16.65 -20.03
C ARG A 95 34.46 -16.93 -20.18
N LYS A 96 35.00 -17.90 -19.44
CA LYS A 96 36.42 -18.32 -19.55
C LYS A 96 36.77 -18.86 -20.94
N GLN A 97 35.82 -19.46 -21.64
CA GLN A 97 36.01 -19.96 -23.01
C GLN A 97 35.93 -18.85 -24.08
N ARG A 98 35.50 -17.63 -23.73
CA ARG A 98 35.39 -16.47 -24.64
C ARG A 98 36.16 -15.25 -24.11
N PRO A 99 37.51 -15.27 -24.12
CA PRO A 99 38.33 -14.20 -23.52
C PRO A 99 38.17 -12.82 -24.19
N ASN A 100 37.80 -12.77 -25.48
CA ASN A 100 37.51 -11.51 -26.18
C ASN A 100 36.16 -10.88 -25.77
N LEU A 101 35.23 -11.66 -25.19
CA LEU A 101 33.94 -11.16 -24.73
C LEU A 101 34.06 -10.51 -23.34
N GLU A 102 34.90 -11.04 -22.46
CA GLU A 102 35.18 -10.52 -21.11
C GLU A 102 35.67 -9.06 -21.12
N THR A 103 36.50 -8.71 -22.10
CA THR A 103 37.01 -7.32 -22.25
C THR A 103 35.95 -6.36 -22.78
N ALA A 104 34.99 -6.85 -23.58
CA ALA A 104 33.86 -6.06 -24.05
C ALA A 104 32.79 -5.90 -22.97
N GLU A 105 32.47 -6.97 -22.23
CA GLU A 105 31.53 -6.95 -21.12
C GLU A 105 32.04 -6.11 -19.94
N CYS A 106 33.32 -6.20 -19.58
CA CYS A 106 33.91 -5.33 -18.53
C CYS A 106 33.82 -3.84 -18.91
N LYS A 107 33.95 -3.50 -20.20
CA LYS A 107 33.76 -2.13 -20.68
C LYS A 107 32.28 -1.71 -20.63
N ASN A 108 31.37 -2.63 -20.99
CA ASN A 108 29.93 -2.38 -20.93
C ASN A 108 29.42 -2.24 -19.48
N GLU A 109 29.96 -3.02 -18.55
CA GLU A 109 29.65 -2.96 -17.11
C GLU A 109 30.09 -1.62 -16.51
N LYS A 110 31.33 -1.17 -16.81
CA LYS A 110 31.79 0.17 -16.44
C LYS A 110 30.96 1.29 -17.09
N ALA A 111 30.49 1.09 -18.32
CA ALA A 111 29.62 2.04 -18.99
C ALA A 111 28.23 2.10 -18.33
N LEU A 112 27.66 0.96 -17.94
CA LEU A 112 26.40 0.87 -17.20
C LEU A 112 26.50 1.52 -15.83
N GLU A 113 27.57 1.26 -15.08
CA GLU A 113 27.80 1.85 -13.75
C GLU A 113 27.93 3.38 -13.84
N LYS A 114 28.61 3.88 -14.87
CA LYS A 114 28.66 5.32 -15.17
C LYS A 114 27.28 5.89 -15.52
N ILE A 115 26.49 5.20 -16.35
CA ILE A 115 25.12 5.63 -16.69
C ILE A 115 24.23 5.69 -15.45
N ILE A 116 24.30 4.70 -14.57
CA ILE A 116 23.53 4.68 -13.32
C ILE A 116 23.90 5.88 -12.46
N GLN A 117 25.19 6.15 -12.29
CA GLN A 117 25.67 7.30 -11.52
C GLN A 117 25.25 8.65 -12.15
N ASP A 118 25.29 8.77 -13.47
CA ASP A 118 24.82 9.96 -14.20
C ASP A 118 23.30 10.15 -14.07
N VAL A 119 22.52 9.06 -14.07
CA VAL A 119 21.06 9.08 -13.83
C VAL A 119 20.72 9.49 -12.40
N GLU A 120 21.45 8.97 -11.40
CA GLU A 120 21.24 9.34 -10.01
C GLU A 120 21.55 10.82 -9.76
N THR A 121 22.67 11.32 -10.30
CA THR A 121 23.05 12.73 -10.16
C THR A 121 22.11 13.67 -10.91
N THR A 122 21.65 13.29 -12.11
CA THR A 122 20.65 14.08 -12.85
C THR A 122 19.28 14.07 -12.17
N SER A 123 18.85 12.94 -11.61
CA SER A 123 17.61 12.84 -10.82
C SER A 123 17.65 13.73 -9.59
N GLN A 124 18.75 13.71 -8.82
CA GLN A 124 18.94 14.63 -7.69
C GLN A 124 18.91 16.09 -8.11
N ARG A 125 19.52 16.44 -9.25
CA ARG A 125 19.47 17.79 -9.81
C ARG A 125 18.05 18.19 -10.23
N GLU A 126 17.31 17.27 -10.84
CA GLU A 126 15.93 17.48 -11.25
C GLU A 126 15.03 17.76 -10.04
N GLU A 127 15.15 17.00 -8.96
CA GLU A 127 14.40 17.25 -7.72
C GLU A 127 14.65 18.66 -7.17
N VAL A 128 15.90 19.12 -7.16
CA VAL A 128 16.26 20.47 -6.68
C VAL A 128 15.59 21.53 -7.56
N LEU A 129 15.62 21.36 -8.88
CA LEU A 129 14.97 22.27 -9.83
C LEU A 129 13.44 22.25 -9.66
N GLN A 130 12.82 21.09 -9.50
CA GLN A 130 11.38 20.98 -9.25
C GLN A 130 10.97 21.69 -7.95
N ARG A 131 11.75 21.57 -6.88
CA ARG A 131 11.52 22.32 -5.63
C ARG A 131 11.63 23.83 -5.84
N GLN A 132 12.60 24.28 -6.64
CA GLN A 132 12.77 25.70 -6.97
C GLN A 132 11.62 26.24 -7.82
N VAL A 133 11.19 25.51 -8.86
CA VAL A 133 10.03 25.85 -9.69
C VAL A 133 8.77 25.95 -8.84
N THR A 134 8.57 24.99 -7.92
CA THR A 134 7.43 25.01 -7.00
C THR A 134 7.44 26.24 -6.09
N ARG A 135 8.62 26.64 -5.61
CA ARG A 135 8.78 27.85 -4.78
C ARG A 135 8.44 29.12 -5.57
N LEU A 136 9.01 29.28 -6.76
CA LEU A 136 8.74 30.43 -7.64
C LEU A 136 7.26 30.51 -8.05
N ALA A 137 6.61 29.35 -8.30
CA ALA A 137 5.19 29.30 -8.60
C ALA A 137 4.33 29.79 -7.42
N LYS A 138 4.72 29.48 -6.17
CA LYS A 138 4.05 30.01 -4.97
C LYS A 138 4.25 31.52 -4.83
N GLU A 139 5.47 32.01 -4.98
CA GLU A 139 5.79 33.45 -4.92
C GLU A 139 5.01 34.23 -5.98
N LEU A 140 4.92 33.72 -7.22
CA LEU A 140 4.09 34.30 -8.28
C LEU A 140 2.60 34.27 -7.92
N GLY A 141 2.12 33.19 -7.30
CA GLY A 141 0.74 33.08 -6.82
C GLY A 141 0.40 34.10 -5.74
N GLU A 142 1.32 34.32 -4.79
CA GLU A 142 1.22 35.32 -3.74
C GLU A 142 1.26 36.74 -4.32
N LEU A 143 2.20 37.04 -5.21
CA LEU A 143 2.30 38.34 -5.86
C LEU A 143 1.04 38.64 -6.69
N LYS A 144 0.51 37.65 -7.42
CA LYS A 144 -0.75 37.78 -8.15
C LYS A 144 -1.95 37.99 -7.22
N LYS A 145 -1.95 37.37 -6.03
CA LYS A 145 -2.98 37.58 -5.00
C LYS A 145 -2.87 38.98 -4.41
N ASN A 146 -1.67 39.44 -4.08
CA ASN A 146 -1.42 40.79 -3.57
C ASN A 146 -1.82 41.85 -4.60
N TYR A 147 -1.42 41.68 -5.86
CA TYR A 147 -1.84 42.57 -6.94
C TYR A 147 -3.36 42.63 -7.09
N ARG A 148 -4.06 41.48 -7.05
CA ARG A 148 -5.54 41.48 -7.03
C ARG A 148 -6.09 42.21 -5.82
N ASN A 149 -5.55 41.97 -4.63
CA ASN A 149 -6.01 42.64 -3.42
C ASN A 149 -5.75 44.16 -3.45
N GLU A 150 -4.65 44.61 -4.05
CA GLU A 150 -4.34 46.03 -4.27
C GLU A 150 -5.30 46.66 -5.29
N VAL A 151 -5.65 45.94 -6.36
CA VAL A 151 -6.66 46.38 -7.34
C VAL A 151 -8.06 46.44 -6.71
N TYR A 152 -8.43 45.50 -5.84
CA TYR A 152 -9.74 45.46 -5.18
C TYR A 152 -9.87 46.42 -3.98
N ASN A 153 -8.76 46.76 -3.29
CA ASN A 153 -8.75 47.67 -2.13
C ASN A 153 -8.25 49.08 -2.47
N LYS A 154 -8.08 49.43 -3.75
CA LYS A 154 -7.74 50.80 -4.13
C LYS A 154 -8.88 51.73 -3.67
N PRO A 155 -8.61 52.75 -2.82
CA PRO A 155 -9.62 53.74 -2.47
C PRO A 155 -10.13 54.35 -3.78
N ARG A 156 -11.45 54.43 -3.94
CA ARG A 156 -12.09 55.25 -4.98
C ARG A 156 -11.78 56.71 -4.67
N THR A 157 -10.57 57.15 -4.97
CA THR A 157 -10.24 58.55 -5.14
C THR A 157 -10.36 58.86 -6.62
N ASN A 158 -11.20 59.85 -6.89
CA ASN A 158 -11.59 60.33 -8.19
C ASN A 158 -10.39 60.73 -9.07
N ASP A 159 -10.67 60.70 -10.38
CA ASP A 159 -9.93 61.30 -11.49
C ASP A 159 -8.60 60.65 -11.90
N MET A 160 -8.62 59.96 -13.06
CA MET A 160 -7.92 60.37 -14.30
C MET A 160 -7.97 59.24 -15.33
N ASP A 161 -8.16 59.63 -16.58
CA ASP A 161 -8.18 58.85 -17.83
C ASP A 161 -7.07 57.80 -17.97
N ASP A 162 -7.35 56.67 -18.64
CA ASP A 162 -6.49 56.21 -19.74
C ASP A 162 -7.19 55.21 -20.68
N ASP A 163 -7.26 55.62 -21.94
CA ASP A 163 -7.94 55.05 -23.10
C ASP A 163 -7.05 54.00 -23.80
N ASN A 164 -6.70 52.90 -23.11
CA ASN A 164 -5.77 51.89 -23.65
C ASN A 164 -6.31 50.43 -23.69
N ASN A 165 -7.57 50.19 -23.31
CA ASN A 165 -8.07 48.81 -23.13
C ASN A 165 -8.81 48.21 -24.33
N LYS A 166 -8.78 48.83 -25.52
CA LYS A 166 -9.45 48.27 -26.72
C LYS A 166 -8.59 47.31 -27.55
N GLY A 167 -7.26 47.32 -27.42
CA GLY A 167 -6.36 46.45 -28.20
C GLY A 167 -6.12 45.03 -27.62
N GLY A 168 -6.55 44.78 -26.38
CA GLY A 168 -6.23 43.53 -25.67
C GLY A 168 -6.93 42.29 -26.20
N CYS A 169 -8.22 42.41 -26.55
CA CYS A 169 -9.04 41.26 -26.91
C CYS A 169 -8.65 40.64 -28.27
N GLU A 170 -8.36 41.46 -29.29
CA GLU A 170 -7.96 40.98 -30.62
C GLU A 170 -6.56 40.35 -30.59
N MET A 171 -5.65 40.91 -29.79
CA MET A 171 -4.28 40.42 -29.68
C MET A 171 -4.19 39.12 -28.86
N GLU A 172 -5.02 38.97 -27.83
CA GLU A 172 -5.17 37.70 -27.11
C GLU A 172 -5.80 36.62 -27.99
N TYR A 173 -6.83 36.96 -28.76
CA TYR A 173 -7.45 36.05 -29.72
C TYR A 173 -6.45 35.59 -30.80
N LEU A 174 -5.70 36.52 -31.38
CA LEU A 174 -4.65 36.21 -32.36
C LEU A 174 -3.59 35.27 -31.78
N ARG A 175 -3.16 35.50 -30.54
CA ARG A 175 -2.17 34.65 -29.86
C ARG A 175 -2.68 33.21 -29.70
N ASN A 176 -3.93 33.04 -29.29
CA ASN A 176 -4.54 31.72 -29.13
C ASN A 176 -4.68 30.99 -30.48
N VAL A 177 -5.20 31.67 -31.51
CA VAL A 177 -5.37 31.07 -32.84
C VAL A 177 -4.02 30.70 -33.47
N LEU A 178 -2.99 31.53 -33.28
CA LEU A 178 -1.64 31.26 -33.80
C LEU A 178 -0.99 30.06 -33.11
N TYR A 179 -1.14 29.93 -31.79
CA TYR A 179 -0.64 28.77 -31.04
C TYR A 179 -1.26 27.46 -31.56
N GLU A 180 -2.58 27.45 -31.74
CA GLU A 180 -3.32 26.29 -32.27
C GLU A 180 -2.85 25.91 -33.68
N TYR A 181 -2.61 26.90 -34.54
CA TYR A 181 -2.08 26.68 -35.89
C TYR A 181 -0.66 26.09 -35.87
N MET A 182 0.23 26.61 -35.01
CA MET A 182 1.61 26.10 -34.88
C MET A 182 1.68 24.68 -34.33
N MET A 183 0.70 24.28 -33.52
CA MET A 183 0.54 22.90 -33.03
C MET A 183 -0.08 21.95 -34.07
N GLY A 184 -0.40 22.43 -35.28
CA GLY A 184 -0.90 21.62 -36.38
C GLY A 184 -2.38 21.25 -36.29
N ARG A 185 -3.17 21.93 -35.46
CA ARG A 185 -4.61 21.63 -35.30
C ARG A 185 -5.42 22.39 -36.34
N GLN A 186 -6.16 21.68 -37.19
CA GLN A 186 -7.02 22.23 -38.25
C GLN A 186 -6.35 23.37 -39.08
N PRO A 187 -5.14 23.13 -39.63
CA PRO A 187 -4.29 24.20 -40.15
C PRO A 187 -4.93 24.98 -41.31
N MET A 188 -5.75 24.32 -42.14
CA MET A 188 -6.44 24.95 -43.27
C MET A 188 -7.50 25.98 -42.85
N VAL A 189 -8.19 25.72 -41.74
CA VAL A 189 -9.23 26.62 -41.22
C VAL A 189 -8.57 27.78 -40.48
N LEU A 190 -7.58 27.49 -39.63
CA LEU A 190 -6.88 28.51 -38.86
C LEU A 190 -6.06 29.45 -39.75
N ALA A 191 -5.47 28.98 -40.86
CA ALA A 191 -4.81 29.84 -41.83
C ALA A 191 -5.77 30.91 -42.42
N LYS A 192 -7.02 30.54 -42.72
CA LYS A 192 -8.05 31.49 -43.19
C LYS A 192 -8.42 32.50 -42.11
N VAL A 193 -8.58 32.04 -40.87
CA VAL A 193 -8.89 32.90 -39.72
C VAL A 193 -7.75 33.88 -39.45
N LEU A 194 -6.50 33.42 -39.43
CA LEU A 194 -5.31 34.26 -39.25
C LEU A 194 -5.19 35.31 -40.35
N ALA A 195 -5.38 34.90 -41.62
CA ALA A 195 -5.36 35.82 -42.75
C ALA A 195 -6.47 36.88 -42.66
N ALA A 196 -7.65 36.53 -42.13
CA ALA A 196 -8.73 37.48 -41.91
C ALA A 196 -8.43 38.47 -40.78
N ILE A 197 -7.83 38.00 -39.66
CA ILE A 197 -7.45 38.86 -38.52
C ILE A 197 -6.37 39.87 -38.95
N VAL A 198 -5.36 39.42 -39.69
CA VAL A 198 -4.22 40.25 -40.12
C VAL A 198 -4.50 40.96 -41.46
N LYS A 199 -5.70 40.78 -42.02
CA LYS A 199 -6.19 41.44 -43.25
C LYS A 199 -5.28 41.21 -44.47
N PHE A 200 -4.91 39.95 -44.72
CA PHE A 200 -4.17 39.58 -45.93
C PHE A 200 -5.00 39.85 -47.18
N ASP A 201 -4.32 40.22 -48.27
CA ASP A 201 -4.97 40.33 -49.56
C ASP A 201 -5.30 38.92 -50.13
N SER A 202 -6.18 38.87 -51.12
CA SER A 202 -6.63 37.59 -51.70
C SER A 202 -5.49 36.79 -52.33
N ASN A 203 -4.44 37.47 -52.82
CA ASN A 203 -3.28 36.84 -53.43
C ASN A 203 -2.37 36.17 -52.39
N GLN A 204 -2.12 36.84 -51.26
CA GLN A 204 -1.38 36.28 -50.11
C GLN A 204 -2.15 35.11 -49.50
N LEU A 205 -3.46 35.25 -49.30
CA LEU A 205 -4.30 34.18 -48.77
C LEU A 205 -4.23 32.93 -49.65
N ASN A 206 -4.42 33.07 -50.97
CA ASN A 206 -4.35 31.94 -51.90
C ASN A 206 -2.98 31.27 -51.89
N THR A 207 -1.91 32.07 -51.81
CA THR A 207 -0.53 31.55 -51.71
C THR A 207 -0.31 30.73 -50.43
N VAL A 208 -0.82 31.22 -49.29
CA VAL A 208 -0.73 30.51 -48.00
C VAL A 208 -1.55 29.22 -48.02
N LEU A 209 -2.77 29.26 -48.55
CA LEU A 209 -3.64 28.08 -48.62
C LEU A 209 -3.07 27.00 -49.54
N GLN A 210 -2.48 27.36 -50.69
CA GLN A 210 -1.82 26.40 -51.58
C GLN A 210 -0.64 25.71 -50.88
N LYS A 211 0.18 26.45 -50.13
CA LYS A 211 1.29 25.87 -49.36
C LYS A 211 0.80 24.97 -48.23
N GLU A 212 -0.28 25.36 -47.56
CA GLU A 212 -0.87 24.53 -46.51
C GLU A 212 -1.46 23.24 -47.07
N GLU A 213 -2.09 23.30 -48.25
CA GLU A 213 -2.64 22.12 -48.93
C GLU A 213 -1.55 21.14 -49.34
N GLN A 214 -0.44 21.65 -49.88
CA GLN A 214 0.74 20.83 -50.19
C GLN A 214 1.32 20.16 -48.94
N LYS A 215 1.43 20.88 -47.82
CA LYS A 215 1.92 20.31 -46.54
C LYS A 215 1.01 19.22 -46.01
N VAL A 216 -0.32 19.46 -46.00
CA VAL A 216 -1.30 18.46 -45.56
C VAL A 216 -1.29 17.22 -46.46
N SER A 217 -1.18 17.40 -47.77
CA SER A 217 -1.08 16.28 -48.72
C SER A 217 0.19 15.45 -48.47
N LEU A 218 1.35 16.09 -48.29
CA LEU A 218 2.61 15.39 -48.00
C LEU A 218 2.56 14.58 -46.70
N THR A 219 1.92 15.11 -45.66
CA THR A 219 1.77 14.40 -44.38
C THR A 219 0.80 13.21 -44.45
N LYS A 220 -0.16 13.21 -45.37
CA LYS A 220 -1.06 12.07 -45.59
C LYS A 220 -0.42 10.92 -46.35
N THR A 221 0.59 11.19 -47.18
CA THR A 221 1.31 10.16 -47.96
C THR A 221 2.44 9.50 -47.17
N LEU A 222 2.83 10.07 -46.03
CA LEU A 222 3.94 9.61 -45.17
C LEU A 222 3.47 8.94 -43.87
N GLY A 223 2.17 8.65 -43.74
CA GLY A 223 1.57 7.82 -42.69
C GLY A 223 0.87 6.62 -43.30
#